data_AF-A0A7S1WSY0-F1
#
_entry.id   AF-A0A7S1WSY0-F1
#
_cell.length_a   1.000
_cell.length_b   1.000
_cell.length_c   1.000
_cell.angle_alpha   90.00
_cell.angle_beta   90.00
_cell.angle_gamma   90.00
#
_symmetry.space_group_name_H-M   'P 1'
#
loop_
_entity.id
_entity.type
_entity.pdbx_description
1 polymer ?
#
loop_
_entity_poly.entity_id
_entity_poly.type
_entity_poly.pdbx_seq_one_letter_code
_entity_poly.pdbx_strand_id
1 'polypeptide(L)'
;LIRFQRALVQGLELDASPLLQLPHVRRVPKQAPSLQEVVKAGGLPPAVLKELGLDDEQRLDIEAFCRHAPQVEVSCRVEVSDEEEVGEGDLASLTVTLTRLNLGSGEAAGPVNAPLFPVPKLEEWWVLVYDERARRLVTADLILGTGREESCKVHFMVPRPGKHRWTVH
;
A
#
# COMPACT_ATOMS: atom_id res chain seq x y z
N LEU A 1 11.45 7.01 5.83
CA LEU A 1 11.48 7.25 4.38
C LEU A 1 10.10 7.10 3.73
N ILE A 2 9.44 5.93 3.79
CA ILE A 2 8.12 5.70 3.15
C ILE A 2 7.05 6.72 3.59
N ARG A 3 6.93 6.97 4.91
CA ARG A 3 6.00 8.00 5.43
C ARG A 3 6.29 9.41 4.90
N PHE A 4 7.57 9.74 4.70
CA PHE A 4 7.99 11.02 4.15
C PHE A 4 7.62 11.16 2.67
N GLN A 5 7.83 10.11 1.86
CA GLN A 5 7.39 10.11 0.47
C GLN A 5 5.88 10.30 0.35
N ARG A 6 5.08 9.60 1.18
CA ARG A 6 3.62 9.79 1.22
C ARG A 6 3.26 11.23 1.57
N ALA A 7 3.85 11.77 2.63
CA ALA A 7 3.63 13.15 3.08
C ALA A 7 3.97 14.18 1.99
N LEU A 8 5.11 13.99 1.31
CA LEU A 8 5.53 14.85 0.20
C LEU A 8 4.55 14.81 -0.98
N VAL A 9 4.14 13.61 -1.42
CA VAL A 9 3.22 13.45 -2.56
C VAL A 9 1.84 14.03 -2.22
N GLN A 10 1.36 13.84 -1.00
CA GLN A 10 0.04 14.32 -0.59
C GLN A 10 0.03 15.79 -0.10
N GLY A 11 1.20 16.42 0.04
CA GLY A 11 1.32 17.78 0.58
C GLY A 11 0.89 17.87 2.05
N LEU A 12 1.22 16.85 2.85
CA LEU A 12 0.84 16.73 4.27
C LEU A 12 2.08 16.76 5.18
N GLU A 13 1.86 17.08 6.46
CA GLU A 13 2.87 16.85 7.50
C GLU A 13 3.07 15.34 7.76
N LEU A 14 4.19 14.96 8.38
CA LEU A 14 4.56 13.55 8.56
C LEU A 14 3.60 12.76 9.45
N ASP A 15 3.04 13.42 10.46
CA ASP A 15 2.13 12.91 11.47
C ASP A 15 0.68 13.38 11.24
N ALA A 16 0.43 14.12 10.17
CA ALA A 16 -0.91 14.52 9.76
C ALA A 16 -1.81 13.29 9.57
N SER A 17 -3.08 13.46 9.92
CA SER A 17 -4.08 12.41 9.71
C SER A 17 -4.17 12.06 8.22
N PRO A 18 -4.13 10.77 7.84
CA PRO A 18 -4.32 10.34 6.46
C PRO A 18 -5.68 10.76 5.87
N LEU A 19 -6.68 11.07 6.71
CA LEU A 19 -7.98 11.56 6.22
C LEU A 19 -7.88 12.90 5.50
N LEU A 20 -6.85 13.70 5.76
CA LEU A 20 -6.64 14.99 5.11
C LEU A 20 -6.26 14.86 3.63
N GLN A 21 -6.03 13.64 3.14
CA GLN A 21 -5.86 13.37 1.71
C GLN A 21 -7.19 13.25 0.96
N LEU A 22 -8.32 13.10 1.68
CA LEU A 22 -9.64 13.02 1.06
C LEU A 22 -10.03 14.39 0.49
N PRO A 23 -10.67 14.44 -0.69
CA PRO A 23 -11.22 15.67 -1.23
C PRO A 23 -12.11 16.37 -0.20
N HIS A 24 -12.02 17.70 -0.14
CA HIS A 24 -12.83 18.57 0.73
C HIS A 24 -12.62 18.43 2.25
N VAL A 25 -11.83 17.45 2.72
CA VAL A 25 -11.56 17.24 4.15
C VAL A 25 -10.40 18.11 4.60
N ARG A 26 -10.73 19.26 5.22
CA ARG A 26 -9.74 20.24 5.72
C ARG A 26 -9.40 20.11 7.20
N ARG A 27 -10.17 19.29 7.93
CA ARG A 27 -10.00 19.07 9.37
C ARG A 27 -10.35 17.62 9.73
N VAL A 28 -9.73 17.12 10.78
CA VAL A 28 -9.99 15.77 11.29
C VAL A 28 -11.27 15.81 12.15
N PRO A 29 -12.28 14.97 11.87
CA PRO A 29 -13.47 14.88 12.70
C PRO A 29 -13.14 14.28 14.07
N LYS A 30 -13.99 14.55 15.07
CA LYS A 30 -13.75 14.09 16.46
C LYS A 30 -13.68 12.55 16.57
N GLN A 31 -14.52 11.86 15.82
CA GLN A 31 -14.58 10.40 15.76
C GLN A 31 -14.17 9.97 14.35
N ALA A 32 -12.88 10.14 14.07
CA ALA A 32 -12.30 9.85 12.77
C ALA A 32 -12.16 8.34 12.53
N PRO A 33 -12.80 7.77 11.49
CA PRO A 33 -12.41 6.46 11.00
C PRO A 33 -10.99 6.52 10.44
N SER A 34 -10.33 5.36 10.34
CA SER A 34 -9.12 5.27 9.55
C SER A 34 -9.44 5.47 8.06
N LEU A 35 -8.48 5.98 7.31
CA LEU A 35 -8.60 6.11 5.87
C LEU A 35 -8.89 4.75 5.19
N GLN A 36 -8.32 3.65 5.68
CA GLN A 36 -8.57 2.32 5.14
C GLN A 36 -10.04 1.90 5.32
N GLU A 37 -10.65 2.21 6.46
CA GLU A 37 -12.07 1.95 6.69
C GLU A 37 -12.95 2.78 5.75
N VAL A 38 -12.60 4.05 5.52
CA VAL A 38 -13.31 4.93 4.57
C VAL A 38 -13.23 4.39 3.15
N VAL A 39 -12.04 4.02 2.69
CA VAL A 39 -11.83 3.46 1.34
C VAL A 39 -12.59 2.14 1.18
N LYS A 40 -12.52 1.24 2.17
CA LYS A 40 -13.22 -0.05 2.13
C LYS A 40 -14.74 0.12 2.18
N ALA A 41 -15.24 1.10 2.93
CA ALA A 41 -16.66 1.43 2.98
C ALA A 41 -17.14 2.21 1.74
N GLY A 42 -16.22 2.70 0.92
CA GLY A 42 -16.53 3.50 -0.27
C GLY A 42 -16.87 4.96 0.02
N GLY A 43 -16.69 5.46 1.24
CA GLY A 43 -17.04 6.83 1.60
C GLY A 43 -17.01 7.10 3.11
N LEU A 44 -17.26 8.36 3.50
CA LEU A 44 -17.32 8.77 4.89
C LEU A 44 -18.68 8.42 5.52
N PRO A 45 -18.73 8.07 6.82
CA PRO A 45 -19.98 7.88 7.53
C PRO A 45 -20.88 9.13 7.50
N PRO A 46 -22.22 9.00 7.46
CA PRO A 46 -23.14 10.15 7.43
C PRO A 46 -22.94 11.15 8.59
N ALA A 47 -22.60 10.65 9.78
CA ALA A 47 -22.31 11.50 10.94
C ALA A 47 -21.07 12.40 10.70
N VAL A 48 -20.05 11.86 10.03
CA VAL A 48 -18.82 12.59 9.70
C VAL A 48 -19.06 13.59 8.58
N LEU A 49 -19.82 13.20 7.54
CA LEU A 49 -20.22 14.14 6.47
C LEU A 49 -20.95 15.35 7.04
N LYS A 50 -21.91 15.11 7.95
CA LYS A 50 -22.64 16.18 8.64
C LYS A 50 -21.76 17.02 9.55
N GLU A 51 -20.82 16.41 10.29
CA GLU A 51 -19.86 17.13 11.13
C GLU A 51 -18.95 18.04 10.30
N LEU A 52 -18.49 17.56 9.15
CA LEU A 52 -17.62 18.31 8.24
C LEU A 52 -18.39 19.33 7.38
N GLY A 53 -19.72 19.25 7.34
CA GLY A 53 -20.58 20.15 6.57
C GLY A 53 -20.45 19.93 5.06
N LEU A 54 -20.24 18.68 4.65
CA LEU A 54 -20.07 18.34 3.23
C LEU A 54 -21.42 18.17 2.53
N ASP A 55 -21.53 18.72 1.33
CA ASP A 55 -22.71 18.56 0.48
C ASP A 55 -22.67 17.24 -0.34
N ASP A 56 -23.71 17.01 -1.15
CA ASP A 56 -23.82 15.80 -1.95
C ASP A 56 -22.77 15.71 -3.06
N GLU A 57 -22.36 16.83 -3.66
CA GLU A 57 -21.32 16.84 -4.69
C GLU A 57 -19.96 16.48 -4.08
N GLN A 58 -19.65 17.07 -2.93
CA GLN A 58 -18.43 16.78 -2.18
C GLN A 58 -18.38 15.34 -1.68
N ARG A 59 -19.53 14.77 -1.27
CA ARG A 59 -19.65 13.35 -0.94
C ARG A 59 -19.29 12.48 -2.15
N LEU A 60 -19.82 12.78 -3.33
CA LEU A 60 -19.54 12.03 -4.55
C LEU A 60 -18.05 12.06 -4.94
N ASP A 61 -17.38 13.19 -4.74
CA ASP A 61 -15.92 13.30 -4.96
C ASP A 61 -15.13 12.39 -4.01
N ILE A 62 -15.56 12.26 -2.76
CA ILE A 62 -14.95 11.35 -1.78
C ILE A 62 -15.20 9.89 -2.16
N GLU A 63 -16.40 9.55 -2.63
CA GLU A 63 -16.71 8.22 -3.14
C GLU A 63 -15.87 7.89 -4.38
N ALA A 64 -15.64 8.86 -5.27
CA ALA A 64 -14.75 8.72 -6.42
C ALA A 64 -13.30 8.48 -5.98
N PHE A 65 -12.82 9.22 -4.98
CA PHE A 65 -11.53 8.95 -4.35
C PHE A 65 -11.45 7.50 -3.83
N CYS A 66 -12.47 7.03 -3.10
CA CYS A 66 -12.46 5.69 -2.50
C CYS A 66 -12.47 4.56 -3.54
N ARG A 67 -13.17 4.75 -4.67
CA ARG A 67 -13.15 3.80 -5.80
C ARG A 67 -11.77 3.72 -6.47
N HIS A 68 -11.07 4.85 -6.55
CA HIS A 68 -9.76 4.95 -7.16
C HIS A 68 -8.62 4.52 -6.23
N ALA A 69 -8.76 4.75 -4.93
CA ALA A 69 -7.74 4.45 -3.93
C ALA A 69 -7.37 2.95 -3.93
N PRO A 70 -6.09 2.62 -3.72
CA PRO A 70 -5.63 1.24 -3.83
C PRO A 70 -6.26 0.35 -2.77
N GLN A 71 -6.92 -0.72 -3.22
CA GLN A 71 -7.38 -1.82 -2.38
C GLN A 71 -6.57 -3.05 -2.76
N VAL A 72 -5.56 -3.40 -1.95
CA VAL A 72 -4.58 -4.41 -2.33
C VAL A 72 -4.63 -5.63 -1.41
N GLU A 73 -4.39 -6.78 -1.99
CA GLU A 73 -4.02 -8.02 -1.31
C GLU A 73 -2.59 -8.38 -1.70
N VAL A 74 -1.81 -8.87 -0.73
CA VAL A 74 -0.42 -9.28 -0.95
C VAL A 74 -0.29 -10.77 -0.66
N SER A 75 0.29 -11.51 -1.60
CA SER A 75 0.64 -12.91 -1.42
C SER A 75 2.15 -13.11 -1.60
N CYS A 76 2.69 -14.15 -0.96
CA CYS A 76 4.11 -14.42 -0.89
C CYS A 76 4.37 -15.90 -1.16
N ARG A 77 5.33 -16.21 -2.04
CA ARG A 77 5.76 -17.58 -2.34
C ARG A 77 7.28 -17.68 -2.29
N VAL A 78 7.79 -18.63 -1.51
CA VAL A 78 9.22 -18.93 -1.44
C VAL A 78 9.53 -20.13 -2.33
N GLU A 79 10.58 -20.03 -3.13
CA GLU A 79 11.05 -21.06 -4.07
C GLU A 79 12.58 -21.14 -3.98
N VAL A 80 13.15 -22.33 -4.09
CA VAL A 80 14.59 -22.54 -4.31
C VAL A 80 14.76 -23.10 -5.72
N SER A 81 15.75 -22.61 -6.45
CA SER A 81 16.07 -23.14 -7.77
C SER A 81 16.66 -24.54 -7.62
N ASP A 82 16.15 -25.49 -8.40
CA ASP A 82 16.70 -26.85 -8.58
C ASP A 82 16.64 -27.80 -7.37
N GLU A 83 16.02 -27.40 -6.25
CA GLU A 83 15.90 -28.24 -5.04
C GLU A 83 14.47 -28.24 -4.46
N GLU A 84 14.00 -29.40 -3.99
CA GLU A 84 12.69 -29.54 -3.33
C GLU A 84 12.71 -29.03 -1.87
N GLU A 85 13.90 -28.98 -1.26
CA GLU A 85 14.11 -28.52 0.11
C GLU A 85 15.02 -27.29 0.13
N VAL A 86 14.92 -26.48 1.19
CA VAL A 86 15.70 -25.25 1.37
C VAL A 86 16.87 -25.56 2.31
N GLY A 87 18.08 -25.61 1.77
CA GLY A 87 19.35 -25.81 2.49
C GLY A 87 19.97 -24.53 3.04
N GLU A 88 20.86 -24.68 4.03
CA GLU A 88 21.70 -23.57 4.48
C GLU A 88 22.71 -23.18 3.40
N GLY A 89 22.83 -21.88 3.13
CA GLY A 89 23.71 -21.38 2.07
C GLY A 89 23.05 -21.32 0.69
N ASP A 90 21.81 -21.78 0.54
CA ASP A 90 21.10 -21.70 -0.73
C ASP A 90 20.65 -20.27 -1.04
N LEU A 91 20.57 -19.96 -2.33
CA LEU A 91 19.94 -18.75 -2.83
C LEU A 91 18.45 -19.00 -3.03
N ALA A 92 17.65 -18.65 -2.01
CA ALA A 92 16.21 -18.73 -2.10
C ALA A 92 15.63 -17.47 -2.79
N SER A 93 14.50 -17.66 -3.45
CA SER A 93 13.70 -16.60 -4.09
C SER A 93 12.37 -16.44 -3.38
N LEU A 94 12.03 -15.21 -3.01
CA LEU A 94 10.70 -14.83 -2.56
C LEU A 94 10.02 -14.03 -3.67
N THR A 95 8.93 -14.57 -4.21
CA THR A 95 8.03 -13.85 -5.09
C THR A 95 6.96 -13.17 -4.23
N VAL A 96 6.84 -11.86 -4.35
CA VAL A 96 5.78 -11.07 -3.72
C VAL A 96 4.85 -10.57 -4.82
N THR A 97 3.57 -10.93 -4.70
CA THR A 97 2.53 -10.56 -5.67
C THR A 97 1.54 -9.62 -5.00
N LEU A 98 1.33 -8.46 -5.61
CA LEU A 98 0.34 -7.46 -5.22
C LEU A 98 -0.85 -7.54 -6.19
N THR A 99 -2.04 -7.75 -5.64
CA THR A 99 -3.28 -7.81 -6.41
C THR A 99 -4.19 -6.65 -6.00
N ARG A 100 -4.51 -5.78 -6.96
CA ARG A 100 -5.49 -4.68 -6.81
C ARG A 100 -6.91 -5.24 -6.95
N LEU A 101 -7.64 -5.24 -5.84
CA LEU A 101 -9.01 -5.75 -5.73
C LEU A 101 -10.04 -4.84 -6.38
N ASN A 102 -9.73 -3.54 -6.48
CA ASN A 102 -10.59 -2.54 -7.11
C ASN A 102 -10.41 -2.44 -8.64
N LEU A 103 -9.57 -3.27 -9.25
CA LEU A 103 -9.38 -3.35 -10.70
C LEU A 103 -9.95 -4.64 -11.28
N GLY A 104 -10.62 -4.52 -12.42
CA GLY A 104 -11.04 -5.61 -13.29
C GLY A 104 -9.89 -6.22 -14.09
N SER A 105 -10.17 -7.31 -14.80
CA SER A 105 -9.18 -7.95 -15.70
C SER A 105 -8.83 -7.01 -16.86
N GLY A 106 -7.53 -6.78 -17.07
CA GLY A 106 -7.02 -5.88 -18.12
C GLY A 106 -7.11 -4.38 -17.78
N GLU A 107 -7.64 -4.03 -16.60
CA GLU A 107 -7.63 -2.65 -16.13
C GLU A 107 -6.28 -2.26 -15.52
N ALA A 108 -6.02 -0.97 -15.52
CA ALA A 108 -4.83 -0.37 -14.92
C ALA A 108 -5.21 0.79 -14.01
N ALA A 109 -4.51 0.93 -12.89
CA ALA A 109 -4.60 2.08 -12.01
C ALA A 109 -4.14 3.35 -12.73
N GLY A 110 -4.92 4.42 -12.59
CA GLY A 110 -4.51 5.74 -13.04
C GLY A 110 -3.52 6.41 -12.08
N PRO A 111 -3.12 7.66 -12.35
CA PRO A 111 -2.33 8.47 -11.42
C PRO A 111 -2.98 8.58 -10.05
N VAL A 112 -2.17 8.60 -8.99
CA VAL A 112 -2.67 8.77 -7.63
C VAL A 112 -3.36 10.14 -7.50
N ASN A 113 -4.40 10.20 -6.66
CA ASN A 113 -5.01 11.47 -6.32
C ASN A 113 -4.05 12.27 -5.42
N ALA A 114 -3.38 13.26 -6.00
CA ALA A 114 -2.39 14.11 -5.35
C ALA A 114 -2.43 15.54 -5.95
N PRO A 115 -3.48 16.33 -5.65
CA PRO A 115 -3.73 17.61 -6.32
C PRO A 115 -2.69 18.69 -6.01
N LEU A 116 -1.93 18.53 -4.93
CA LEU A 116 -0.86 19.44 -4.52
C LEU A 116 0.51 19.05 -5.08
N PHE A 117 0.61 17.89 -5.74
CA PHE A 117 1.84 17.44 -6.36
C PHE A 117 1.94 17.98 -7.80
N PRO A 118 3.09 18.53 -8.22
CA PRO A 118 3.18 19.31 -9.47
C PRO A 118 3.07 18.47 -10.75
N VAL A 119 3.21 17.15 -10.64
CA VAL A 119 3.20 16.22 -11.77
C VAL A 119 2.32 15.00 -11.46
N PRO A 120 1.70 14.36 -12.47
CA PRO A 120 1.04 13.08 -12.25
C PRO A 120 2.01 12.06 -11.67
N LYS A 121 1.61 11.39 -10.58
CA LYS A 121 2.42 10.36 -9.92
C LYS A 121 1.70 9.02 -10.03
N LEU A 122 2.41 7.98 -10.44
CA LEU A 122 1.92 6.60 -10.37
C LEU A 122 2.27 5.99 -9.01
N GLU A 123 1.50 4.98 -8.64
CA GLU A 123 1.77 4.16 -7.47
C GLU A 123 3.15 3.49 -7.55
N GLU A 124 3.84 3.43 -6.42
CA GLU A 124 5.08 2.70 -6.23
C GLU A 124 4.99 1.94 -4.91
N TRP A 125 5.16 0.63 -4.97
CA TRP A 125 5.00 -0.25 -3.82
C TRP A 125 6.37 -0.77 -3.40
N TRP A 126 6.80 -0.36 -2.21
CA TRP A 126 7.99 -0.93 -1.58
C TRP A 126 7.64 -2.27 -0.96
N VAL A 127 8.45 -3.28 -1.24
CA VAL A 127 8.43 -4.58 -0.58
C VAL A 127 9.63 -4.62 0.35
N LEU A 128 9.38 -4.64 1.66
CA LEU A 128 10.44 -4.72 2.66
C LEU A 128 10.38 -6.07 3.38
N VAL A 129 11.43 -6.88 3.23
CA VAL A 129 11.55 -8.16 3.94
C VAL A 129 12.38 -7.92 5.21
N TYR A 130 11.76 -8.11 6.37
CA TYR A 130 12.37 -7.83 7.67
C TYR A 130 12.50 -9.09 8.52
N ASP A 131 13.68 -9.30 9.10
CA ASP A 131 13.91 -10.34 10.10
C ASP A 131 13.67 -9.77 11.49
N GLU A 132 12.52 -10.10 12.08
CA GLU A 132 12.10 -9.68 13.41
C GLU A 132 13.10 -10.10 14.51
N ARG A 133 13.68 -11.30 14.37
CA ARG A 133 14.58 -11.86 15.38
C ARG A 133 15.95 -11.18 15.33
N ALA A 134 16.49 -11.00 14.14
CA ALA A 134 17.76 -10.31 13.93
C ALA A 134 17.61 -8.77 13.97
N ARG A 135 16.38 -8.27 13.99
CA ARG A 135 16.02 -6.84 13.96
C ARG A 135 16.69 -6.09 12.82
N ARG A 136 16.69 -6.68 11.62
CA ARG A 136 17.35 -6.11 10.44
C ARG A 136 16.50 -6.30 9.19
N LEU A 137 16.63 -5.34 8.27
CA LEU A 137 16.15 -5.51 6.90
C LEU A 137 16.99 -6.60 6.21
N VAL A 138 16.30 -7.57 5.62
CA VAL A 138 16.92 -8.63 4.83
C VAL A 138 17.16 -8.12 3.41
N THR A 139 16.11 -7.60 2.79
CA THR A 139 16.15 -7.02 1.44
C THR A 139 14.97 -6.06 1.24
N ALA A 140 15.07 -5.22 0.21
CA ALA A 140 14.02 -4.32 -0.23
C ALA A 140 13.97 -4.30 -1.76
N ASP A 141 12.76 -4.25 -2.29
CA ASP A 141 12.53 -4.15 -3.73
C ASP A 141 11.28 -3.31 -4.01
N LEU A 142 11.03 -3.03 -5.29
CA LEU A 142 9.90 -2.25 -5.76
C LEU A 142 9.02 -3.08 -6.68
N ILE A 143 7.73 -3.09 -6.41
CA ILE A 143 6.71 -3.46 -7.38
C ILE A 143 6.33 -2.19 -8.15
N LEU A 144 6.77 -2.14 -9.41
CA LEU A 144 6.42 -1.10 -10.37
C LEU A 144 5.32 -1.64 -11.29
N GLY A 145 4.43 -0.77 -11.72
CA GLY A 145 3.33 -1.13 -12.62
C GLY A 145 1.96 -0.79 -12.06
N THR A 146 1.01 -0.70 -12.97
CA THR A 146 -0.36 -0.24 -12.68
C THR A 146 -1.39 -1.32 -12.95
N GLY A 147 -1.00 -2.51 -13.39
CA GLY A 147 -1.94 -3.60 -13.70
C GLY A 147 -2.68 -4.11 -12.48
N ARG A 148 -3.70 -4.94 -12.71
CA ARG A 148 -4.42 -5.60 -11.60
C ARG A 148 -3.50 -6.44 -10.72
N GLU A 149 -2.55 -7.15 -11.32
CA GLU A 149 -1.59 -7.98 -10.61
C GLU A 149 -0.19 -7.61 -11.05
N GLU A 150 0.69 -7.37 -10.09
CA GLU A 150 2.10 -7.06 -10.32
C GLU A 150 2.93 -7.84 -9.29
N SER A 151 4.15 -8.24 -9.65
CA SER A 151 5.01 -8.99 -8.74
C SER A 151 6.47 -8.57 -8.85
N CYS A 152 7.20 -8.74 -7.76
CA CYS A 152 8.66 -8.68 -7.75
C CYS A 152 9.21 -9.99 -7.17
N LYS A 153 10.44 -10.33 -7.56
CA LYS A 153 11.16 -11.49 -7.04
C LYS A 153 12.43 -11.00 -6.36
N VAL A 154 12.53 -11.27 -5.06
CA VAL A 154 13.71 -10.92 -4.26
C VAL A 154 14.48 -12.16 -3.89
N HIS A 155 15.80 -12.07 -3.91
CA HIS A 155 16.68 -13.17 -3.60
C HIS A 155 17.35 -12.97 -2.23
N PHE A 156 17.54 -14.05 -1.50
CA PHE A 156 18.25 -14.01 -0.22
C PHE A 156 19.00 -15.32 0.02
N MET A 157 20.12 -15.21 0.75
CA MET A 157 20.87 -16.36 1.23
C MET A 157 20.18 -16.95 2.44
N VAL A 158 19.95 -18.26 2.45
CA VAL A 158 19.38 -18.97 3.60
C VAL A 158 20.43 -18.98 4.72
N PRO A 159 20.19 -18.30 5.85
CA PRO A 159 21.28 -17.95 6.75
C PRO A 159 21.70 -19.06 7.71
N ARG A 160 20.82 -20.01 8.01
CA ARG A 160 21.06 -21.15 8.90
C ARG A 160 19.90 -22.15 8.83
N PRO A 161 20.10 -23.41 9.23
CA PRO A 161 19.04 -24.41 9.26
C PRO A 161 17.98 -24.05 10.31
N GLY A 162 16.73 -24.42 10.03
CA GLY A 162 15.60 -24.29 10.95
C GLY A 162 14.56 -23.26 10.54
N LYS A 163 13.60 -23.03 11.43
CA LYS A 163 12.45 -22.15 11.16
C LYS A 163 12.85 -20.68 11.25
N HIS A 164 12.68 -19.96 10.14
CA HIS A 164 12.76 -18.50 10.08
C HIS A 164 11.37 -17.91 10.06
N ARG A 165 11.19 -16.75 10.70
CA ARG A 165 9.97 -15.97 10.65
C ARG A 165 10.34 -14.56 10.24
N TRP A 166 10.05 -14.23 9.00
CA TRP A 166 10.25 -12.90 8.44
C TRP A 166 8.89 -12.27 8.14
N THR A 167 8.86 -10.95 8.14
CA THR A 167 7.67 -10.15 7.86
C THR A 167 7.90 -9.41 6.55
N VAL A 168 6.88 -9.35 5.70
CA VAL A 168 6.85 -8.48 4.51
C VAL A 168 6.00 -7.27 4.84
N HIS A 169 6.55 -6.07 4.63
CA HIS A 169 5.88 -4.78 4.80
C HIS A 169 5.69 -4.07 3.48
#